data_AF-A0AAW0KM78-F1
#
_entry.id   AF-A0AAW0KM78-F1
#
_cell.length_a   1.000
_cell.length_b   1.000
_cell.length_c   1.000
_cell.angle_alpha   90.00
_cell.angle_beta   90.00
_cell.angle_gamma   90.00
#
_symmetry.space_group_name_H-M   'P 1'
#
loop_
_entity.id
_entity.type
_entity.pdbx_description
1 polymer ?
#
loop_
_entity_poly.entity_id
_entity_poly.type
_entity_poly.pdbx_seq_one_letter_code
_entity_poly.pdbx_strand_id
1 'polypeptide(L)'
;MGNIPANIGLMKELESMDLSQNHLSGEIPLSMSNLTYLDYLDLSYNNFSGRIPSSTQLQSFDAVRYIGNPQLCGDPLPNGYTPSIGESHNRTSIGETKEDFENSSFYMDEYGGYKGEGELVS
;
A
#
# COMPACT_ATOMS: atom_id res chain seq x y z
N MET A 1 -14.57 -4.94 12.40
CA MET A 1 -14.52 -3.48 12.67
C MET A 1 -13.53 -3.28 13.79
N GLY A 2 -12.38 -2.70 13.47
CA GLY A 2 -11.31 -2.42 14.43
C GLY A 2 -10.39 -1.36 13.85
N ASN A 3 -9.64 -0.66 14.69
CA ASN A 3 -8.61 0.27 14.27
C ASN A 3 -7.24 -0.24 14.73
N ILE A 4 -6.18 0.27 14.11
CA ILE A 4 -4.84 0.06 14.67
C ILE A 4 -4.76 0.92 15.94
N PRO A 5 -4.49 0.34 17.11
CA PRO A 5 -4.41 1.09 18.34
C PRO A 5 -3.10 1.89 18.40
N ALA A 6 -3.15 3.09 18.99
CA ALA A 6 -1.98 3.98 19.04
C ALA A 6 -0.78 3.38 19.82
N ASN A 7 -1.01 2.41 20.70
CA ASN A 7 0.05 1.72 21.43
C ASN A 7 0.93 0.82 20.54
N ILE A 8 0.57 0.59 19.27
CA ILE A 8 1.42 -0.13 18.31
C ILE A 8 2.83 0.47 18.25
N GLY A 9 2.96 1.81 18.37
CA GLY A 9 4.23 2.52 18.37
C GLY A 9 5.19 2.22 19.53
N LEU A 10 4.76 1.41 20.51
CA LEU A 10 5.61 0.89 21.59
C LEU A 10 6.40 -0.35 21.18
N MET A 11 6.02 -1.02 20.10
CA MET A 11 6.67 -2.24 19.59
C MET A 11 7.93 -1.87 18.79
N LYS A 12 8.97 -1.35 19.46
CA LYS A 12 10.16 -0.79 18.80
C LYS A 12 10.94 -1.78 17.95
N GLU A 13 10.89 -3.06 18.29
CA GLU A 13 11.60 -4.14 17.59
C GLU A 13 10.76 -4.79 16.48
N LEU A 14 9.60 -4.22 16.15
CA LEU A 14 8.75 -4.79 15.11
C LEU A 14 9.36 -4.53 13.72
N GLU A 15 9.71 -5.61 13.04
CA GLU A 15 10.35 -5.58 11.71
C GLU A 15 9.37 -5.77 10.55
N SER A 16 8.30 -6.54 10.76
CA SER A 16 7.34 -6.88 9.71
C SER A 16 5.91 -6.82 10.23
N MET A 17 5.03 -6.16 9.48
CA MET A 17 3.61 -6.04 9.78
C MET A 17 2.77 -6.25 8.51
N ASP A 18 2.09 -7.38 8.41
CA ASP A 18 1.04 -7.63 7.42
C ASP A 18 -0.34 -7.54 8.10
N LEU A 19 -1.12 -6.54 7.72
CA LEU A 19 -2.52 -6.37 8.11
C LEU A 19 -3.44 -6.34 6.89
N SER A 20 -2.95 -6.77 5.73
CA SER A 20 -3.69 -6.71 4.46
C SER A 20 -4.98 -7.53 4.52
N GLN A 21 -5.96 -7.16 3.69
CA GLN A 21 -7.21 -7.91 3.50
C GLN A 21 -7.99 -8.15 4.80
N ASN A 22 -8.11 -7.10 5.60
CA ASN A 22 -8.90 -7.10 6.82
C ASN A 22 -10.06 -6.07 6.72
N HIS A 23 -10.85 -5.99 7.78
CA HIS A 23 -11.89 -4.97 7.93
C HIS A 23 -11.48 -3.90 8.95
N LEU A 24 -10.19 -3.51 8.93
CA LEU A 24 -9.69 -2.41 9.76
C LEU A 24 -10.12 -1.07 9.17
N SER A 25 -10.32 -0.09 10.04
CA SER A 25 -10.87 1.21 9.68
C SER A 25 -10.30 2.34 10.53
N GLY A 26 -10.55 3.58 10.14
CA GLY A 26 -10.04 4.78 10.79
C GLY A 26 -8.71 5.23 10.19
N GLU A 27 -8.03 6.15 10.87
CA GLU A 27 -6.75 6.67 10.41
C GLU A 27 -5.58 5.74 10.76
N ILE A 28 -4.51 5.78 9.96
CA ILE A 28 -3.23 5.15 10.30
C ILE A 28 -2.62 5.97 11.46
N PRO A 29 -2.40 5.39 12.65
CA PRO A 29 -1.91 6.15 13.79
C PRO A 29 -0.53 6.76 13.53
N LEU A 30 -0.35 8.03 13.85
CA LEU A 30 0.96 8.69 13.76
C LEU A 30 2.03 7.95 14.58
N SER A 31 1.65 7.26 15.65
CA SER A 31 2.55 6.43 16.45
C SER A 31 3.17 5.24 15.70
N MET A 32 2.72 4.89 14.50
CA MET A 32 3.43 3.91 13.65
C MET A 32 4.76 4.45 13.11
N SER A 33 4.94 5.78 13.06
CA SER A 33 6.24 6.41 12.75
C SER A 33 7.36 6.04 13.73
N ASN A 34 6.97 5.54 14.89
CA ASN A 34 7.84 5.21 16.01
C ASN A 34 8.43 3.80 15.92
N LEU A 35 8.05 3.02 14.88
CA LEU A 35 8.46 1.64 14.62
C LEU A 35 9.74 1.60 13.78
N THR A 36 10.84 2.15 14.27
CA THR A 36 12.03 2.46 13.45
C THR A 36 12.76 1.27 12.83
N TYR A 37 12.41 0.04 13.21
CA TYR A 37 12.94 -1.21 12.64
C TYR A 37 12.00 -1.84 11.61
N LEU A 38 10.84 -1.23 11.35
CA LEU A 38 9.84 -1.77 10.44
C LEU A 38 10.37 -1.70 9.01
N ASP A 39 10.65 -2.87 8.44
CA ASP A 39 11.19 -3.06 7.10
C ASP A 39 10.11 -3.56 6.12
N TYR A 40 9.07 -4.20 6.65
CA TYR A 40 7.92 -4.63 5.86
C TYR A 40 6.60 -4.14 6.47
N LEU A 41 5.75 -3.55 5.63
CA LEU A 41 4.41 -3.11 5.96
C LEU A 41 3.47 -3.44 4.82
N ASP A 42 2.32 -4.06 5.11
CA ASP A 42 1.20 -4.14 4.18
C ASP A 42 -0.13 -3.82 4.90
N LEU A 43 -0.77 -2.72 4.49
CA LEU A 43 -2.07 -2.25 4.98
C LEU A 43 -3.16 -2.32 3.91
N SER A 44 -2.87 -2.96 2.77
CA SER A 44 -3.73 -2.97 1.60
C SER A 44 -5.07 -3.67 1.86
N TYR A 45 -6.09 -3.33 1.07
CA TYR A 45 -7.43 -3.93 1.12
C TYR A 45 -8.04 -3.91 2.53
N ASN A 46 -8.07 -2.72 3.13
CA ASN A 46 -8.76 -2.42 4.38
C ASN A 46 -9.75 -1.26 4.13
N ASN A 47 -10.28 -0.68 5.21
CA ASN A 47 -11.16 0.47 5.17
C ASN A 47 -10.53 1.69 5.90
N PHE A 48 -9.20 1.83 5.80
CA PHE A 48 -8.48 2.99 6.35
C PHE A 48 -8.89 4.28 5.62
N SER A 49 -8.82 5.38 6.35
CA SER A 49 -9.27 6.70 5.92
C SER A 49 -8.26 7.78 6.28
N GLY A 50 -8.38 8.95 5.65
CA GLY A 50 -7.55 10.11 5.96
C GLY A 50 -6.21 10.08 5.23
N ARG A 51 -5.26 10.91 5.70
CA ARG A 51 -3.94 11.02 5.05
C ARG A 51 -2.94 10.03 5.65
N ILE A 52 -2.14 9.39 4.81
CA ILE A 52 -0.95 8.66 5.27
C ILE A 52 -0.03 9.64 6.02
N PRO A 53 0.46 9.31 7.24
CA PRO A 53 1.27 10.22 8.04
C PRO A 53 2.54 10.67 7.31
N SER A 54 2.59 11.96 6.96
CA SER A 54 3.70 12.54 6.19
C SER A 54 4.94 12.81 7.03
N SER A 55 6.10 12.90 6.37
CA SER A 55 7.40 13.10 7.04
C SER A 55 7.74 11.97 8.01
N THR A 56 7.31 10.75 7.69
CA THR A 56 7.58 9.54 8.45
C THR A 56 8.06 8.43 7.50
N GLN A 57 8.66 7.37 8.05
CA GLN A 57 9.04 6.18 7.28
C GLN A 57 7.84 5.49 6.59
N LEU A 58 6.60 5.80 6.97
CA LEU A 58 5.44 5.24 6.29
C LEU A 58 5.38 5.68 4.82
N GLN A 59 5.96 6.83 4.47
CA GLN A 59 6.01 7.28 3.08
C GLN A 59 7.11 6.61 2.24
N SER A 60 8.02 5.83 2.85
CA SER A 60 9.06 5.11 2.09
C SER A 60 8.60 3.74 1.59
N PHE A 61 7.46 3.23 2.05
CA PHE A 61 6.89 2.00 1.51
C PHE A 61 6.23 2.26 0.16
N ASP A 62 6.19 1.25 -0.70
CA ASP A 62 5.53 1.33 -2.00
C ASP A 62 4.02 1.62 -1.88
N ALA A 63 3.46 2.30 -2.87
CA ALA A 63 2.03 2.59 -2.94
C ALA A 63 1.15 1.34 -2.81
N VAL A 64 1.61 0.18 -3.31
CA VAL A 64 0.91 -1.10 -3.26
C VAL A 64 0.61 -1.57 -1.83
N ARG A 65 1.34 -1.08 -0.81
CA ARG A 65 1.07 -1.41 0.60
C ARG A 65 -0.13 -0.68 1.18
N TYR A 66 -0.74 0.23 0.42
CA TYR A 66 -1.85 1.09 0.85
C TYR A 66 -3.10 0.98 -0.04
N ILE A 67 -3.00 0.31 -1.20
CA ILE A 67 -4.12 0.18 -2.16
C ILE A 67 -5.33 -0.52 -1.56
N GLY A 68 -6.49 -0.38 -2.19
CA GLY A 68 -7.72 -1.01 -1.71
C GLY A 68 -8.30 -0.40 -0.43
N ASN A 69 -7.78 0.75 0.02
CA ASN A 69 -8.36 1.56 1.10
C ASN A 69 -9.10 2.78 0.52
N PRO A 70 -10.44 2.78 0.47
CA PRO A 70 -11.19 3.73 -0.37
C PRO A 70 -11.16 5.18 0.07
N GLN A 71 -10.85 5.44 1.33
CA GLN A 71 -10.85 6.77 1.91
C GLN A 71 -9.44 7.26 2.29
N LEU A 72 -8.41 6.49 1.96
CA LEU A 72 -7.02 6.79 2.28
C LEU A 72 -6.40 7.63 1.15
N CYS A 73 -5.57 8.62 1.51
CA CYS A 73 -4.93 9.52 0.55
C CYS A 73 -3.54 10.00 1.00
N GLY A 74 -2.84 10.72 0.12
CA GLY A 74 -1.48 11.23 0.35
C GLY A 74 -0.39 10.25 -0.09
N ASP A 75 0.84 10.75 -0.24
CA ASP A 75 1.97 9.93 -0.71
C ASP A 75 2.19 8.74 0.23
N PRO A 76 2.51 7.55 -0.30
CA PRO A 76 2.87 7.24 -1.69
C PRO A 76 1.71 7.03 -2.67
N LEU A 77 0.45 7.20 -2.28
CA LEU A 77 -0.68 6.99 -3.20
C LEU A 77 -0.73 8.12 -4.25
N PRO A 78 -0.87 7.79 -5.55
CA PRO A 78 -0.94 8.79 -6.61
C PRO A 78 -2.21 9.66 -6.49
N ASN A 79 -2.07 10.94 -6.84
CA ASN A 79 -3.19 11.87 -6.85
C ASN A 79 -4.29 11.39 -7.80
N GLY A 80 -5.54 11.38 -7.32
CA GLY A 80 -6.68 10.88 -8.10
C GLY A 80 -6.82 9.37 -8.12
N TYR A 81 -6.11 8.63 -7.25
CA TYR A 81 -6.40 7.23 -6.98
C TYR A 81 -7.88 7.07 -6.59
N THR A 82 -8.67 6.57 -7.53
CA THR A 82 -9.98 6.01 -7.26
C THR A 82 -9.77 4.51 -7.14
N PRO A 83 -9.94 3.90 -5.97
CA PRO A 83 -9.91 2.45 -5.87
C PRO A 83 -11.05 1.94 -6.74
N SER A 84 -10.68 1.31 -7.86
CA SER A 84 -11.62 0.66 -8.74
C SER A 84 -12.40 -0.35 -7.90
N ILE A 85 -13.68 -0.06 -7.68
CA ILE A 85 -14.66 -1.01 -7.14
C ILE A 85 -14.79 -2.09 -8.23
N GLY A 86 -13.90 -3.08 -8.26
CA GLY A 86 -13.87 -4.06 -9.35
C GLY A 86 -12.77 -5.11 -9.28
N GLU A 87 -11.64 -4.89 -8.62
CA GLU A 87 -10.60 -5.92 -8.53
C GLU A 87 -10.82 -6.84 -7.33
N SER A 88 -11.75 -7.78 -7.52
CA SER A 88 -11.71 -9.04 -6.79
C SER A 88 -10.42 -9.76 -7.18
N HIS A 89 -9.34 -9.56 -6.41
CA HIS A 89 -8.24 -10.51 -6.42
C HIS A 89 -8.79 -11.80 -5.82
N ASN A 90 -9.33 -12.66 -6.67
CA ASN A 90 -9.56 -14.05 -6.34
C ASN A 90 -8.22 -14.63 -5.92
N ARG A 91 -8.09 -14.91 -4.61
CA ARG A 91 -6.91 -15.56 -4.06
C ARG A 91 -6.94 -17.03 -4.51
N THR A 92 -6.15 -17.40 -5.51
CA THR A 92 -5.92 -18.82 -5.82
C THR A 92 -5.23 -19.45 -4.60
N SER A 93 -5.87 -20.47 -4.05
CA SER A 93 -5.33 -21.24 -2.93
C SER A 93 -4.19 -22.11 -3.42
N ILE A 94 -3.06 -22.02 -2.70
CA ILE A 94 -2.05 -23.08 -2.54
C ILE A 94 -1.43 -23.58 -3.86
N GLY A 95 -0.28 -22.99 -4.20
CA GLY A 95 0.73 -23.62 -5.05
C GLY A 95 0.89 -23.03 -6.43
N GLU A 96 1.24 -21.74 -6.55
CA GLU A 96 1.65 -21.17 -7.83
C GLU A 96 2.93 -20.32 -7.65
N THR A 97 3.85 -20.53 -8.58
CA THR A 97 5.25 -20.14 -8.58
C THR A 97 5.44 -18.62 -8.73
N LYS A 98 6.64 -18.16 -8.39
CA LYS A 98 7.14 -16.77 -8.31
C LYS A 98 7.05 -15.91 -9.60
N GLU A 99 6.07 -16.08 -10.48
CA GLU A 99 6.13 -15.48 -11.84
C GLU A 99 4.93 -14.63 -12.28
N ASP A 100 3.96 -14.31 -11.43
CA ASP A 100 2.79 -13.49 -11.86
C ASP A 100 2.52 -12.23 -11.02
N PHE A 101 3.55 -11.66 -10.37
CA PHE A 101 3.49 -10.26 -9.90
C PHE A 101 4.26 -9.29 -10.81
N GLU A 102 4.75 -9.76 -11.95
CA GLU A 102 5.35 -8.94 -13.00
C GLU A 102 4.41 -8.88 -14.21
N ASN A 103 3.38 -8.03 -14.17
CA ASN A 103 2.80 -7.44 -15.39
C ASN A 103 1.82 -6.30 -15.10
N SER A 104 2.30 -5.32 -14.33
CA SER A 104 1.89 -3.94 -14.56
C SER A 104 3.16 -3.12 -14.77
N SER A 105 3.87 -3.46 -15.85
CA SER A 105 5.14 -2.85 -16.21
C SER A 105 4.89 -1.46 -16.78
N PHE A 106 4.85 -0.46 -15.90
CA PHE A 106 5.10 0.91 -16.31
C PHE A 106 6.62 1.12 -16.37
N TYR A 107 7.16 1.27 -17.58
CA TYR A 107 8.59 1.60 -17.75
C TYR A 107 8.77 3.12 -17.79
N MET A 108 9.82 3.59 -17.12
CA MET A 108 10.27 4.98 -17.23
C MET A 108 10.95 5.17 -18.59
N ASP A 109 10.46 6.14 -19.36
CA ASP A 109 11.16 6.58 -20.56
C ASP A 109 12.40 7.41 -20.19
N GLU A 110 13.28 7.60 -21.17
CA GLU A 110 14.53 8.35 -21.02
C GLU A 110 14.32 9.85 -20.70
N TYR A 111 13.08 10.33 -20.71
CA TYR A 111 12.68 11.69 -20.37
C TYR A 111 11.98 11.80 -19.01
N GLY A 112 11.89 10.70 -18.25
CA GLY A 112 11.30 10.66 -16.90
C GLY A 112 9.78 10.55 -16.86
N GLY A 113 9.14 10.09 -17.94
CA GLY A 113 7.71 9.77 -18.00
C GLY A 113 7.45 8.27 -17.83
N TYR A 114 6.32 7.90 -17.19
CA TYR A 114 5.89 6.50 -17.10
C TYR A 114 4.98 6.13 -18.27
N LYS A 115 5.28 5.06 -18.99
CA LYS A 115 4.43 4.52 -20.06
C LYS A 115 3.89 3.15 -19.74
N GLY A 116 2.60 2.94 -20.01
CA GLY A 116 1.94 1.62 -19.96
C GLY A 116 2.02 0.92 -21.31
N GLU A 117 1.97 -0.41 -21.31
CA GLU A 117 2.08 -1.20 -22.54
C GLU A 117 0.88 -0.95 -23.48
N GLY A 118 1.16 -0.52 -24.72
CA GLY A 118 0.15 -0.32 -25.77
C GLY A 118 0.29 0.96 -26.61
N GLU A 119 1.14 1.92 -26.23
CA GLU A 119 1.44 3.08 -27.10
C GLU A 119 2.39 2.68 -28.23
N LEU A 120 1.82 2.31 -29.40
CA LEU A 120 2.58 2.22 -30.63
C LEU A 120 3.05 3.62 -31.05
N VAL A 121 4.38 3.77 -31.14
CA VAL A 121 5.05 4.95 -31.71
C VAL A 121 4.52 5.15 -33.13
N SER A 122 3.97 6.33 -33.42
CA SER A 122 3.61 6.76 -34.78
C SER A 122 4.82 7.35 -35.48
#